data_AF-A0A2E6IRW1-F1
#
_entry.id   AF-A0A2E6IRW1-F1
#
_cell.length_a   1.000
_cell.length_b   1.000
_cell.length_c   1.000
_cell.angle_alpha   90.00
_cell.angle_beta   90.00
_cell.angle_gamma   90.00
#
_symmetry.space_group_name_H-M   'P 1'
#
loop_
_entity.id
_entity.type
_entity.pdbx_description
1 polymer ?
#
loop_
_entity_poly.entity_id
_entity_poly.type
_entity_poly.pdbx_seq_one_letter_code
_entity_poly.pdbx_strand_id
1 'polypeptide(L)' 'MNIAWLLRLARWARRPPGPRTVRLWLIVIGLALAIAGIEHFLGWPEALTMEPRRSVFRP' A
#
# COMPACT_ATOMS: atom_id res chain seq x y z
N MET A 1 7.18 -21.64 4.83
CA MET A 1 8.13 -20.53 4.61
C MET A 1 8.99 -20.85 3.40
N ASN A 2 9.07 -19.98 2.41
CA ASN A 2 9.74 -20.28 1.15
C ASN A 2 11.10 -19.58 1.09
N ILE A 3 12.18 -20.38 1.10
CA ILE A 3 13.59 -19.95 1.04
C ILE A 3 13.88 -19.03 -0.15
N ALA A 4 13.12 -19.15 -1.24
CA ALA A 4 13.26 -18.28 -2.40
C ALA A 4 13.09 -16.78 -2.05
N TRP A 5 12.21 -16.45 -1.10
CA TRP A 5 12.02 -15.08 -0.63
C TRP A 5 13.22 -14.57 0.16
N LEU A 6 13.79 -15.40 1.05
CA LEU A 6 14.99 -15.05 1.82
C LEU A 6 16.19 -14.80 0.90
N LEU A 7 16.38 -15.65 -0.11
CA LEU A 7 17.46 -15.47 -1.10
C LEU A 7 17.25 -14.22 -1.98
N ARG A 8 16.01 -13.80 -2.21
CA ARG A 8 15.69 -12.56 -2.94
C ARG A 8 16.01 -11.33 -2.11
N LEU A 9 15.63 -11.32 -0.83
CA LEU A 9 15.97 -10.25 0.12
C LEU A 9 17.48 -10.15 0.35
N ALA A 10 18.17 -11.28 0.50
CA ALA A 10 19.63 -11.31 0.62
C ALA A 10 20.37 -10.83 -0.63
N ARG A 11 19.76 -10.94 -1.81
CA ARG A 11 20.28 -10.34 -3.06
C ARG A 11 20.06 -8.83 -3.09
N TRP A 12 18.90 -8.34 -2.64
CA TRP A 12 18.64 -6.90 -2.52
C TRP A 12 19.62 -6.22 -1.57
N ALA A 13 19.98 -6.86 -0.45
CA ALA A 13 20.97 -6.34 0.48
C ALA A 13 22.38 -6.22 -0.15
N ARG A 14 22.76 -7.19 -0.99
CA ARG A 14 24.10 -7.23 -1.64
C ARG A 14 24.19 -6.40 -2.92
N ARG A 15 23.09 -6.30 -3.66
CA ARG A 15 22.97 -5.56 -4.91
C ARG A 15 21.62 -4.84 -4.89
N PRO A 16 21.56 -3.64 -4.32
CA PRO A 16 20.31 -2.91 -4.24
C PRO A 16 19.78 -2.61 -5.66
N PRO A 17 18.45 -2.59 -5.83
CA PRO A 17 17.86 -2.11 -7.07
C PRO A 17 18.32 -0.68 -7.35
N GLY A 18 18.47 -0.34 -8.64
CA GLY A 18 19.03 0.96 -9.03
C GLY A 18 18.26 2.16 -8.47
N PRO A 19 18.89 3.35 -8.38
CA PRO A 19 18.32 4.53 -7.73
C PRO A 19 16.97 4.97 -8.30
N ARG A 20 16.71 4.71 -9.59
CA ARG A 20 15.41 4.98 -10.24
C ARG A 20 14.27 4.16 -9.62
N THR A 21 14.51 2.87 -9.40
CA THR A 21 13.53 1.96 -8.81
C THR A 21 13.27 2.33 -7.36
N VAL A 22 14.33 2.58 -6.57
CA VAL A 22 14.18 3.00 -5.17
C VAL A 22 13.36 4.29 -5.06
N ARG A 23 13.62 5.27 -5.93
CA ARG A 23 12.89 6.54 -5.94
C ARG A 23 11.41 6.35 -6.29
N LEU A 24 11.09 5.45 -7.22
CA LEU A 24 9.71 5.09 -7.53
C LEU A 24 8.99 4.54 -6.29
N TRP A 25 9.57 3.57 -5.58
CA TRP A 25 8.97 3.02 -4.37
C TRP A 25 8.82 4.07 -3.26
N LEU A 26 9.82 4.94 -3.08
CA LEU A 26 9.74 6.02 -2.10
C LEU A 26 8.61 7.01 -2.42
N ILE A 27 8.41 7.36 -3.71
CA ILE A 27 7.31 8.22 -4.14
C ILE A 27 5.96 7.54 -3.89
N VAL A 28 5.83 6.26 -4.27
CA VAL A 28 4.58 5.49 -4.07
C VAL A 28 4.24 5.36 -2.59
N ILE A 29 5.21 5.00 -1.75
CA ILE A 29 5.02 4.89 -0.30
C ILE A 29 4.70 6.27 0.29
N GLY A 30 5.42 7.31 -0.13
CA GLY A 30 5.16 8.68 0.31
C GLY A 30 3.75 9.16 -0.05
N LEU A 31 3.27 8.85 -1.24
CA LEU A 31 1.92 9.17 -1.68
C LEU A 31 0.87 8.39 -0.86
N ALA A 32 1.07 7.09 -0.65
CA ALA A 32 0.18 6.26 0.15
C ALA A 32 0.11 6.75 1.60
N LEU A 33 1.25 7.11 2.20
CA LEU A 33 1.29 7.67 3.56
C LEU A 33 0.70 9.07 3.64
N ALA A 34 0.85 9.90 2.61
CA ALA A 34 0.22 11.21 2.56
C ALA A 34 -1.30 11.08 2.53
N ILE A 35 -1.83 10.18 1.70
CA ILE A 35 -3.26 9.88 1.60
C ILE A 35 -3.78 9.33 2.94
N ALA A 36 -3.14 8.29 3.49
CA ALA A 36 -3.53 7.69 4.76
C ALA A 36 -3.43 8.68 5.93
N GLY A 37 -2.43 9.57 5.92
CA GLY A 37 -2.30 10.65 6.90
C GLY A 37 -3.47 11.62 6.79
N ILE A 38 -3.79 12.07 5.57
CA ILE A 38 -4.94 12.95 5.31
C ILE A 38 -6.24 12.31 5.82
N GLU A 39 -6.46 11.02 5.55
CA GLU A 39 -7.65 10.29 6.02
C GLU A 39 -7.69 10.13 7.54
N HIS A 40 -6.55 9.87 8.18
CA HIS A 40 -6.49 9.70 9.63
C HIS A 40 -6.71 11.03 10.37
N PHE A 41 -6.26 12.15 9.80
CA PHE A 41 -6.36 13.47 10.45
C PHE A 41 -7.64 14.24 10.08
N LEU A 42 -8.14 14.14 8.84
CA LEU A 42 -9.36 14.84 8.41
C LEU A 42 -10.61 13.96 8.43
N GLY A 43 -10.46 12.64 8.58
CA GLY A 43 -11.55 11.68 8.43
C GLY A 43 -11.87 11.41 6.95
N TRP A 44 -12.24 10.16 6.65
CA TRP A 44 -12.64 9.76 5.30
C TRP A 44 -14.05 10.29 5.01
N PRO A 45 -14.28 11.08 3.94
CA PRO A 45 -15.59 11.65 3.65
C PRO A 45 -16.58 10.54 3.26
N GLU A 46 -17.81 10.62 3.78
CA GLU A 46 -18.91 9.68 3.49
C GLU A 46 -19.21 9.54 1.99
N ALA A 47 -18.80 10.53 1.18
CA ALA A 47 -18.90 10.50 -0.28
C ALA A 47 -18.00 9.46 -0.96
N LEU A 48 -16.94 8.98 -0.28
CA LEU A 48 -16.07 7.90 -0.76
C LEU A 48 -16.27 6.59 0.03
N THR A 49 -17.20 6.54 0.99
CA THR A 49 -17.59 5.27 1.62
C THR A 49 -18.32 4.45 0.55
N MET A 50 -17.63 3.44 -0.01
CA MET A 50 -18.30 2.42 -0.82
C MET A 50 -19.19 1.60 0.10
N GLU A 51 -20.41 2.08 0.32
CA GLU A 51 -21.48 1.32 0.93
C GLU A 51 -22.21 0.56 -0.20
N PRO A 52 -21.86 -0.68 -0.57
CA PRO A 52 -22.90 -1.59 -0.98
C PRO A 52 -23.61 -1.92 0.33
N ARG A 53 -24.60 -1.10 0.71
CA ARG A 53 -25.56 -1.49 1.73
C ARG A 53 -26.11 -2.79 1.20
N ARG A 54 -25.58 -3.88 1.74
CA ARG A 54 -26.00 -5.24 1.41
C ARG A 54 -27.43 -5.24 1.90
N SER A 55 -28.36 -4.85 1.04
CA SER A 55 -29.75 -5.15 1.21
C SER A 55 -29.74 -6.66 1.22
N VAL A 56 -29.72 -7.19 2.44
CA VAL A 56 -30.01 -8.57 2.73
C VAL A 56 -31.47 -8.69 2.30
N PHE A 57 -31.68 -8.92 1.00
CA PHE A 57 -32.94 -9.37 0.48
C PHE A 57 -33.08 -10.79 1.01
N ARG A 58 -33.76 -10.86 2.14
CA ARG A 58 -34.35 -12.06 2.73
C ARG A 58 -35.86 -11.81 2.72
N PRO A 59 -36.69 -12.79 2.34
CA PRO A 59 -36.61 -13.76 1.24
C PRO A 59 -37.45 -13.35 0.01
#